data_AF-A0A8T4B0I7-F1
#
_entry.id   AF-A0A8T4B0I7-F1
#
_cell.length_a   1.000
_cell.length_b   1.000
_cell.length_c   1.000
_cell.angle_alpha   90.00
_cell.angle_beta   90.00
_cell.angle_gamma   90.00
#
_symmetry.space_group_name_H-M   'P 1'
#
loop_
_entity.id
_entity.type
_entity.pdbx_description
1 polymer ?
#
loop_
_entity_poly.entity_id
_entity_poly.type
_entity_poly.pdbx_seq_one_letter_code
_entity_poly.pdbx_strand_id
1 'polypeptide(L)'
;MSDGPSLSDFMRHLQAILEESEEIPDREDRETRQFQIESAIQEAILFGNRYKELVDHGIDPFQFVRSMSNEEHTQPVSKAESLSLGHDHCSGCGKRLENDLDFCASCGEKR
;
A
#
# COMPACT_ATOMS: atom_id res chain seq x y z
N MET A 1 -4.03 -2.49 35.35
CA MET A 1 -4.73 -1.47 34.55
C MET A 1 -3.65 -0.62 33.93
N SER A 2 -3.69 -0.35 32.62
CA SER A 2 -2.74 0.56 32.01
C SER A 2 -2.98 1.95 32.60
N ASP A 3 -1.97 2.54 33.25
CA ASP A 3 -2.07 3.84 33.95
C ASP A 3 -2.24 5.05 33.00
N GLY A 4 -2.63 4.83 31.74
CA GLY A 4 -2.71 5.86 30.71
C GLY A 4 -4.07 5.94 30.03
N PRO A 5 -4.37 7.08 29.38
CA PRO A 5 -5.60 7.28 28.62
C PRO A 5 -5.73 6.30 27.47
N SER A 6 -6.96 5.91 27.15
CA SER A 6 -7.26 5.02 26.02
C SER A 6 -7.20 5.75 24.68
N LEU A 7 -7.16 5.00 23.58
CA LEU A 7 -7.31 5.56 22.22
C LEU A 7 -8.63 6.35 22.07
N SER A 8 -9.71 5.88 22.69
CA SER A 8 -10.99 6.60 22.72
C SER A 8 -10.93 7.91 23.51
N ASP A 9 -10.17 7.95 24.61
CA ASP A 9 -9.96 9.19 25.35
C ASP A 9 -9.17 10.21 24.52
N PHE A 10 -8.16 9.74 23.79
CA PHE A 10 -7.40 10.58 22.85
C PHE A 10 -8.27 11.13 21.72
N MET A 11 -9.10 10.30 21.06
CA MET A 11 -10.01 10.77 20.02
C MET A 11 -11.02 11.79 20.55
N ARG A 12 -11.58 11.57 21.75
CA ARG A 12 -12.50 12.53 22.39
C ARG A 12 -11.82 13.87 22.66
N HIS A 13 -10.55 13.84 23.11
CA HIS A 13 -9.76 15.04 23.32
C HIS A 13 -9.51 15.79 22.00
N LEU A 14 -9.16 15.10 20.92
CA LEU A 14 -8.98 15.72 19.61
C LEU A 14 -10.26 16.37 19.07
N GLN A 15 -11.42 15.75 19.29
CA GLN A 15 -12.72 16.34 18.93
C GLN A 15 -12.99 17.65 19.67
N ALA A 16 -12.68 17.73 20.96
CA ALA A 16 -12.80 18.98 21.72
C ALA A 16 -11.85 20.07 21.19
N ILE A 17 -10.60 19.72 20.88
CA ILE A 17 -9.64 20.67 20.28
C ILE A 17 -10.13 21.14 18.90
N LEU A 18 -10.78 20.27 18.12
CA LEU A 18 -11.34 20.67 16.83
C LEU A 18 -12.40 21.76 17.00
N GLU A 19 -13.29 21.63 17.98
CA GLU A 19 -14.27 22.68 18.32
C GLU A 19 -13.58 23.96 18.80
N GLU A 20 -12.59 23.86 19.70
CA GLU A 20 -11.82 25.00 20.19
C GLU A 20 -11.07 25.75 19.07
N SER A 21 -10.67 25.04 18.00
CA SER A 21 -9.97 25.65 16.87
C SER A 21 -10.83 26.66 16.09
N GLU A 22 -12.16 26.62 16.23
CA GLU A 22 -13.06 27.61 15.63
C GLU A 22 -12.81 29.04 16.15
N GLU A 23 -12.25 29.16 17.36
CA GLU A 23 -11.93 30.44 17.97
C GLU A 23 -10.67 31.11 17.39
N ILE A 24 -9.89 30.39 16.56
CA ILE A 24 -8.69 30.93 15.91
C ILE A 24 -9.13 32.03 14.92
N PRO A 25 -8.68 33.29 15.07
CA PRO A 25 -9.15 34.39 14.23
C PRO A 25 -8.68 34.28 12.77
N ASP A 26 -7.39 33.97 12.59
CA ASP A 26 -6.81 33.82 11.26
C ASP A 26 -7.34 32.55 10.57
N ARG A 27 -7.78 32.70 9.32
CA ARG A 27 -8.42 31.60 8.59
C ARG A 27 -7.41 30.52 8.23
N GLU A 28 -6.22 30.89 7.79
CA GLU A 28 -5.22 29.94 7.32
C GLU A 28 -4.67 29.12 8.50
N ASP A 29 -4.42 29.78 9.63
CA ASP A 29 -4.01 29.11 10.87
C ASP A 29 -5.10 28.14 11.38
N ARG A 30 -6.36 28.58 11.34
CA ARG A 30 -7.52 27.75 11.74
C ARG A 30 -7.63 26.51 10.87
N GLU A 31 -7.66 26.69 9.55
CA GLU A 31 -7.77 25.58 8.59
C GLU A 31 -6.58 24.61 8.71
N THR A 32 -5.37 25.14 8.89
CA THR A 32 -4.17 24.33 9.12
C THR A 32 -4.31 23.49 10.39
N ARG A 33 -4.77 24.09 11.49
CA ARG A 33 -4.96 23.39 12.75
C ARG A 33 -6.05 22.33 12.66
N GLN A 34 -7.19 22.65 12.05
CA GLN A 34 -8.29 21.72 11.82
C GLN A 34 -7.83 20.51 11.00
N PHE A 35 -7.16 20.75 9.88
CA PHE A 35 -6.63 19.70 9.01
C PHE A 35 -5.70 18.73 9.77
N GLN A 36 -4.82 19.25 10.62
CA GLN A 36 -3.93 18.41 11.44
C GLN A 36 -4.70 17.53 12.42
N ILE A 37 -5.72 18.09 13.08
CA ILE A 37 -6.55 17.37 14.06
C ILE A 37 -7.37 16.29 13.36
N GLU A 38 -8.03 16.63 12.25
CA GLU A 38 -8.82 15.70 11.46
C GLU A 38 -7.97 14.56 10.91
N SER A 39 -6.77 14.86 10.42
CA SER A 39 -5.80 13.84 9.97
C SER A 39 -5.44 12.89 11.11
N ALA A 40 -5.17 13.41 12.31
CA ALA A 40 -4.85 12.59 13.48
C ALA A 40 -6.05 11.71 13.92
N ILE A 41 -7.28 12.23 13.85
CA ILE A 41 -8.49 11.45 14.13
C ILE A 41 -8.65 10.31 13.10
N GLN A 42 -8.45 10.60 11.81
CA GLN A 42 -8.54 9.60 10.75
C GLN A 42 -7.52 8.47 10.94
N GLU A 43 -6.26 8.80 11.25
CA GLU A 43 -5.22 7.80 11.54
C GLU A 43 -5.54 6.96 12.77
N ALA A 44 -6.11 7.56 13.83
CA ALA A 44 -6.55 6.84 15.02
C ALA A 44 -7.67 5.83 14.69
N ILE A 45 -8.63 6.22 13.85
CA ILE A 45 -9.71 5.34 13.38
C ILE A 45 -9.13 4.20 12.53
N LEU A 46 -8.24 4.51 11.60
CA LEU A 46 -7.59 3.52 10.73
C LEU A 46 -6.83 2.49 11.56
N PHE A 47 -6.02 2.96 12.52
CA PHE A 47 -5.31 2.09 13.45
C PHE A 47 -6.28 1.19 14.23
N GLY A 48 -7.33 1.77 14.83
CA GLY A 48 -8.31 1.02 15.60
C GLY A 48 -9.04 -0.06 14.78
N ASN A 49 -9.37 0.24 13.52
CA ASN A 49 -9.99 -0.72 12.60
C ASN A 49 -9.01 -1.84 12.21
N ARG A 50 -7.78 -1.49 11.83
CA ARG A 50 -6.74 -2.47 11.46
C ARG A 50 -6.41 -3.39 12.63
N TYR A 51 -6.32 -2.84 13.83
CA TYR A 51 -6.08 -3.61 15.05
C TYR A 51 -7.18 -4.67 15.24
N LYS A 52 -8.46 -4.26 15.17
CA LYS A 52 -9.60 -5.17 15.30
C LYS A 52 -9.58 -6.27 14.25
N GLU A 53 -9.38 -5.89 12.98
CA GLU A 53 -9.29 -6.83 11.86
C GLU A 53 -8.22 -7.92 12.11
N LEU A 54 -7.03 -7.51 12.56
CA LEU A 54 -5.94 -8.45 12.86
C LEU A 54 -6.31 -9.40 14.01
N VAL A 55 -6.88 -8.86 15.09
CA VAL A 55 -7.34 -9.67 16.25
C VAL A 55 -8.43 -10.66 15.83
N ASP A 56 -9.39 -10.23 15.02
CA ASP A 56 -10.50 -11.07 14.53
C ASP A 56 -9.99 -12.24 13.66
N HIS A 57 -8.86 -12.04 12.97
CA HIS A 57 -8.17 -13.08 12.21
C HIS A 57 -7.15 -13.90 13.04
N GLY A 58 -7.02 -13.64 14.34
CA GLY A 58 -6.06 -14.32 15.21
C GLY A 58 -4.60 -13.96 14.94
N ILE A 59 -4.34 -12.84 14.24
CA ILE A 59 -3.00 -12.32 13.95
C ILE A 59 -2.62 -11.35 15.08
N ASP A 60 -1.41 -11.50 15.63
CA ASP A 60 -0.88 -10.57 16.63
C ASP A 60 -0.64 -9.18 15.99
N PRO A 61 -1.38 -8.12 16.40
CA PRO A 61 -1.26 -6.80 15.79
C PRO A 61 0.07 -6.10 16.07
N PHE A 62 0.82 -6.57 17.07
CA PHE A 62 2.11 -6.00 17.47
C PHE A 62 3.30 -6.86 17.07
N GLN A 63 3.06 -7.97 16.37
CA GLN A 63 4.15 -8.67 15.72
C GLN A 63 4.76 -7.73 14.68
N PHE A 64 5.96 -7.24 14.97
CA PHE A 64 6.77 -6.54 13.98
C PHE A 64 6.78 -7.39 12.72
N VAL A 65 6.21 -6.84 11.64
CA VAL A 65 6.41 -7.40 10.31
C VAL A 65 7.92 -7.41 10.12
N ARG A 66 8.55 -8.58 10.31
CA ARG A 66 9.88 -8.80 9.75
C ARG A 66 9.69 -8.43 8.30
N SER A 67 10.30 -7.34 7.88
CA SER A 67 10.38 -6.99 6.47
C SER A 67 10.89 -8.26 5.81
N MET A 68 10.00 -8.99 5.13
CA MET A 68 10.35 -10.19 4.43
C MET A 68 11.31 -9.71 3.35
N SER A 69 12.60 -9.82 3.63
CA SER A 69 13.63 -9.72 2.63
C SER A 69 13.36 -10.88 1.67
N ASN A 70 12.60 -10.62 0.60
CA ASN A 70 12.37 -11.51 -0.53
C ASN A 70 12.28 -13.00 -0.15
N GLU A 71 11.35 -13.39 0.72
CA GLU A 71 10.87 -14.77 0.64
C GLU A 71 9.75 -14.76 -0.39
N GLU A 72 10.05 -15.39 -1.52
CA GLU A 72 9.19 -15.57 -2.69
C GLU A 72 7.77 -15.97 -2.25
N HIS A 73 6.90 -14.97 -2.14
CA HIS A 73 5.49 -15.20 -2.40
C HIS A 73 5.42 -15.63 -3.86
N THR A 74 5.40 -16.94 -4.10
CA THR A 74 4.87 -17.49 -5.34
C THR A 74 3.44 -16.99 -5.44
N GLN A 75 3.28 -15.88 -6.18
CA GLN A 75 1.99 -15.38 -6.56
C GLN A 75 1.25 -16.55 -7.24
N PRO A 76 -0.01 -16.84 -6.90
CA PRO A 76 -0.81 -17.72 -7.73
C PRO A 76 -0.91 -17.04 -9.09
N VAL A 77 -0.21 -17.62 -10.06
CA VAL A 77 -0.05 -17.18 -11.44
C VAL A 77 -1.36 -16.58 -11.91
N SER A 78 -1.38 -15.26 -12.11
CA SER A 78 -2.55 -14.63 -12.66
C SER A 78 -2.77 -15.22 -14.06
N LYS A 79 -4.03 -15.52 -14.39
CA LYS A 79 -4.47 -16.19 -15.62
C LYS A 79 -4.01 -15.50 -16.94
N ALA A 80 -3.31 -14.37 -16.85
CA ALA A 80 -2.70 -13.64 -17.95
C ALA A 80 -1.32 -14.20 -18.39
N GLU A 81 -0.56 -14.86 -17.52
CA GLU A 81 0.79 -15.34 -17.87
C GLU A 81 0.78 -16.66 -18.67
N SER A 82 -0.35 -17.37 -18.71
CA SER A 82 -0.51 -18.57 -19.54
C SER A 82 -0.50 -18.28 -21.05
N LEU A 83 -0.52 -17.01 -21.48
CA LEU A 83 -0.51 -16.60 -22.89
C LEU A 83 0.91 -16.31 -23.43
N SER A 84 1.97 -16.38 -22.62
CA SER A 84 3.34 -16.03 -23.03
C SER A 84 4.27 -17.23 -23.25
N LEU A 85 3.74 -18.42 -23.55
CA LEU A 85 4.55 -19.64 -23.72
C LEU A 85 4.96 -19.97 -25.17
N GLY A 86 4.91 -19.01 -26.12
CA GLY A 86 5.10 -19.31 -27.54
C GLY A 86 5.79 -18.22 -28.38
N HIS A 87 6.84 -17.59 -27.87
CA HIS A 87 7.65 -16.65 -28.67
C HIS A 87 9.10 -17.12 -28.75
N ASP A 88 9.52 -17.48 -29.97
CA ASP A 88 10.91 -17.85 -30.28
C ASP A 88 11.82 -16.61 -30.17
N HIS A 89 13.06 -16.83 -29.72
CA HIS A 89 14.07 -15.78 -29.62
C HIS A 89 15.13 -16.00 -30.69
N CYS A 90 15.61 -14.92 -31.31
CA CYS A 90 16.60 -14.97 -32.37
C CYS A 90 17.93 -15.53 -31.85
N SER A 91 18.47 -16.54 -32.52
CA SER A 91 19.76 -17.17 -32.20
C SER A 91 20.96 -16.23 -32.37
N GLY A 92 20.85 -15.21 -33.22
CA GLY A 92 21.91 -14.24 -33.47
C GLY A 92 21.97 -13.08 -32.47
N CYS A 93 20.83 -12.51 -32.08
CA CYS A 93 20.79 -11.30 -31.23
C CYS A 93 19.95 -11.43 -29.95
N GLY A 94 19.30 -12.57 -29.71
CA GLY A 94 18.53 -12.86 -28.50
C GLY A 94 17.20 -12.13 -28.37
N LYS A 95 16.85 -11.26 -29.33
CA LYS A 95 15.56 -10.55 -29.32
C LYS A 95 14.41 -11.46 -29.76
N ARG A 96 13.21 -11.18 -29.25
CA ARG A 96 11.98 -11.89 -29.62
C ARG A 96 11.74 -11.81 -31.13
N LEU A 97 11.44 -12.95 -31.74
CA LEU A 97 11.05 -13.05 -33.12
C LEU A 97 9.53 -12.87 -33.22
N GLU A 98 9.11 -11.98 -34.10
CA GLU A 98 7.71 -11.86 -34.49
C GLU A 98 7.31 -13.10 -35.31
N ASN A 99 6.14 -13.69 -35.03
CA ASN A 99 5.71 -14.96 -35.63
C ASN A 99 5.43 -14.88 -37.14
N ASP A 100 5.22 -13.69 -37.67
CA ASP A 100 4.89 -13.46 -39.08
C ASP A 100 6.11 -13.16 -39.97
N LEU A 101 7.33 -13.25 -39.43
CA LEU A 101 8.58 -12.96 -40.16
C LEU A 101 9.56 -14.14 -40.11
N ASP A 102 10.02 -14.58 -41.28
CA ASP A 102 11.04 -15.63 -41.45
C ASP A 102 12.48 -15.16 -41.11
N PHE A 103 12.63 -13.93 -40.65
CA PHE A 103 13.90 -13.31 -40.29
C PHE A 103 13.75 -12.35 -39.11
N CYS A 104 14.84 -12.11 -38.38
CA CYS A 104 14.86 -11.19 -37.26
C CYS A 104 14.84 -9.74 -37.76
N ALA A 105 13.79 -8.99 -37.42
CA ALA A 105 13.69 -7.56 -37.75
C ALA A 105 14.76 -6.68 -37.09
N SER A 106 15.48 -7.18 -36.07
CA SER A 106 16.52 -6.42 -35.37
C SER A 106 17.94 -6.65 -35.88
N CYS A 107 18.27 -7.83 -36.40
CA CYS A 107 19.63 -8.13 -36.87
C CYS A 107 19.70 -8.76 -38.27
N GLY A 108 18.56 -9.10 -38.86
CA GLY A 108 18.47 -9.69 -40.20
C GLY A 108 18.77 -11.18 -40.27
N GLU A 109 19.10 -11.84 -39.15
CA GLU A 109 19.36 -13.28 -39.10
C GLU A 109 18.09 -14.06 -39.43
N LYS A 110 18.20 -15.09 -40.28
CA LYS A 110 17.05 -15.95 -40.61
C LYS A 110 16.67 -16.80 -39.41
N ARG A 111 15.38 -17.11 -39.29
CA ARG A 111 14.88 -18.04 -38.26
C ARG A 111 15.58 -19.40 -38.35
#